data_AF-A0A1S6ISB9-F1
#
_entry.id   AF-A0A1S6ISB9-F1
#
_cell.length_a   1.000
_cell.length_b   1.000
_cell.length_c   1.000
_cell.angle_alpha   90.00
_cell.angle_beta   90.00
_cell.angle_gamma   90.00
#
_symmetry.space_group_name_H-M   'P 1'
#
loop_
_entity.id
_entity.type
_entity.pdbx_description
1 polymer ?
#
loop_
_entity_poly.entity_id
_entity_poly.type
_entity_poly.pdbx_seq_one_letter_code
_entity_poly.pdbx_strand_id
1 'polypeptide(L)'
;MNIFRTKSVDMMLQETKKSTLVKSLGALDILLIGIGVIIGTGIFVLTGVAAAEYAGPGLMLSFVIAGLTVAFVSLAYSELASMVPIAGSAYTYTYTSIGEFFAWVVGCGLVLEYTVGASAGLNIANSLM
;
A
#
# COMPACT_ATOMS: atom_id res chain seq x y z
N MET A 1 12.64 -27.46 -9.78
CA MET A 1 12.53 -26.02 -9.51
C MET A 1 11.04 -25.69 -9.52
N ASN A 2 10.41 -25.59 -8.36
CA ASN A 2 8.94 -25.49 -8.25
C ASN A 2 8.52 -24.01 -8.24
N ILE A 3 7.88 -23.58 -9.33
CA ILE A 3 7.33 -22.22 -9.57
C ILE A 3 6.23 -21.84 -8.56
N PHE A 4 5.75 -22.82 -7.79
CA PHE A 4 4.71 -22.70 -6.76
C PHE A 4 5.23 -22.87 -5.32
N ARG A 5 6.52 -22.68 -5.06
CA ARG A 5 7.05 -22.85 -3.70
C ARG A 5 6.61 -21.67 -2.82
N THR A 6 5.66 -21.90 -1.94
CA THR A 6 5.27 -20.94 -0.90
C THR A 6 6.31 -20.97 0.23
N LYS A 7 6.70 -19.80 0.76
CA LYS A 7 7.50 -19.76 2.01
C LYS A 7 6.54 -20.20 3.09
N SER A 8 6.96 -21.16 3.91
CA SER A 8 6.16 -21.48 5.10
C SER A 8 6.09 -20.25 5.99
N VAL A 9 4.87 -19.89 6.39
CA VAL A 9 4.58 -18.78 7.31
C VAL A 9 5.41 -18.93 8.59
N ASP A 10 5.65 -20.17 9.03
CA ASP A 10 6.51 -20.52 10.16
C ASP A 10 7.95 -20.00 10.04
N MET A 11 8.57 -20.07 8.85
CA MET A 11 9.91 -19.52 8.65
C MET A 11 9.92 -17.98 8.73
N MET A 12 8.88 -17.31 8.20
CA MET A 12 8.76 -15.85 8.28
C MET A 12 8.48 -15.36 9.71
N LEU A 13 7.68 -16.12 10.46
CA LEU A 13 7.46 -15.88 11.88
C LEU A 13 8.74 -16.09 12.70
N GLN A 14 9.58 -17.09 12.36
CA GLN A 14 10.87 -17.29 13.01
C GLN A 14 11.87 -16.17 12.71
N GLU A 15 11.92 -15.63 11.49
CA GLU A 15 12.74 -14.45 11.17
C GLU A 15 12.25 -13.20 11.90
N THR A 16 10.93 -13.03 11.99
CA THR A 16 10.32 -11.91 12.75
C THR A 16 10.65 -12.03 14.25
N LYS A 17 10.65 -13.24 14.82
CA LYS A 17 11.04 -13.49 16.23
C LYS A 17 12.53 -13.28 16.51
N LYS A 18 13.40 -13.36 15.49
CA LYS A 18 14.83 -13.02 15.60
C LYS A 18 15.11 -11.53 15.54
N SER A 19 14.11 -10.71 15.20
CA SER A 19 14.26 -9.26 15.20
C SER A 19 14.51 -8.76 16.63
N THR A 20 15.60 -8.01 16.81
CA THR A 20 15.98 -7.37 18.08
C THR A 20 15.24 -6.05 18.33
N LEU A 21 14.30 -5.66 17.45
CA LEU A 21 13.53 -4.43 17.61
C LEU A 21 12.47 -4.58 18.71
N VAL A 22 12.46 -3.60 19.62
CA VAL A 22 11.40 -3.45 20.62
C VAL A 22 10.14 -2.96 19.92
N LYS A 23 9.04 -3.71 20.01
CA LYS A 23 7.73 -3.28 19.50
C LYS A 23 7.16 -2.18 20.40
N SER A 24 7.52 -0.92 20.12
CA SER A 24 7.04 0.24 20.87
C SER A 24 5.87 0.97 20.19
N LEU A 25 5.54 0.63 18.94
CA LEU A 25 4.45 1.27 18.20
C LEU A 25 3.08 0.82 18.73
N GLY A 26 2.30 1.77 19.24
CA GLY A 26 0.91 1.57 19.61
C GLY A 26 -0.05 1.67 18.43
N ALA A 27 -1.33 1.39 18.68
CA ALA A 27 -2.37 1.49 17.64
C ALA A 27 -2.50 2.91 17.06
N LEU A 28 -2.37 3.94 17.91
CA LEU A 28 -2.43 5.33 17.46
C LEU A 28 -1.22 5.72 16.61
N ASP A 29 -0.01 5.26 16.97
CA ASP A 29 1.20 5.57 16.20
C ASP A 29 1.10 5.01 14.78
N ILE A 30 0.61 3.77 14.64
CA ILE A 30 0.40 3.12 13.34
C ILE A 30 -0.67 3.85 12.53
N LEU A 31 -1.76 4.29 13.18
CA LEU A 31 -2.82 5.03 12.52
C LEU A 31 -2.33 6.40 12.02
N LEU A 32 -1.54 7.12 12.81
CA LEU A 32 -0.94 8.40 12.43
C LEU A 32 0.03 8.23 11.25
N ILE A 33 0.86 7.17 11.26
CA ILE A 33 1.73 6.84 10.12
C ILE A 33 0.88 6.56 8.87
N GLY A 34 -0.18 5.78 8.99
CA GLY A 34 -1.09 5.47 7.88
C GLY A 34 -1.70 6.74 7.25
N ILE A 35 -2.22 7.66 8.08
CA ILE A 35 -2.77 8.94 7.61
C ILE A 35 -1.68 9.77 6.91
N GLY A 36 -0.48 9.83 7.49
CA GLY A 36 0.64 10.58 6.91
C GLY A 36 1.10 10.05 5.55
N VAL A 37 0.97 8.74 5.31
CA VAL A 37 1.28 8.13 4.00
C VAL A 37 0.16 8.36 2.97
N ILE A 38 -1.11 8.41 3.40
CA ILE A 38 -2.26 8.57 2.49
C ILE A 38 -2.43 10.04 2.05
N ILE A 39 -2.27 11.00 2.97
CA ILE A 39 -2.43 12.42 2.65
C ILE A 39 -1.13 12.95 2.04
N GLY A 40 -1.07 12.99 0.70
CA GLY A 40 0.10 13.43 -0.05
C GLY A 40 -0.20 14.33 -1.24
N THR A 41 0.74 14.40 -2.18
CA THR A 41 0.67 15.24 -3.39
C THR A 41 -0.55 14.97 -4.26
N GLY A 42 -1.11 13.76 -4.21
CA GLY A 42 -2.32 13.39 -4.95
C GLY A 42 -3.51 14.30 -4.65
N ILE A 43 -3.83 14.54 -3.38
CA ILE A 43 -5.02 15.35 -3.04
C ILE A 43 -4.81 16.85 -3.27
N PHE A 44 -3.57 17.33 -3.23
CA PHE A 44 -3.27 18.75 -3.40
C PHE A 44 -3.10 19.16 -4.86
N VAL A 45 -2.61 18.26 -5.73
CA VAL A 45 -2.30 18.59 -7.13
C VAL A 45 -3.25 17.89 -8.11
N LEU A 46 -3.38 16.56 -8.02
CA LEU A 46 -4.19 15.81 -8.98
C LEU A 46 -5.67 16.14 -8.88
N THR A 47 -6.16 16.49 -7.69
CA THR A 47 -7.56 16.90 -7.48
C THR A 47 -7.93 18.14 -8.28
N GLY A 48 -7.01 19.11 -8.40
CA GLY A 48 -7.23 20.33 -9.19
C GLY A 48 -7.30 20.03 -10.69
N VAL A 49 -6.38 19.19 -11.19
CA VAL A 49 -6.38 18.72 -12.59
C VAL A 49 -7.64 17.89 -12.88
N ALA A 50 -8.01 16.98 -11.99
CA ALA A 50 -9.22 16.17 -12.09
C ALA A 50 -10.50 17.03 -12.08
N ALA A 51 -10.54 18.08 -11.27
CA ALA A 51 -11.65 19.03 -11.26
C ALA A 51 -11.73 19.82 -12.58
N ALA A 52 -10.59 20.30 -13.08
CA ALA A 52 -10.55 21.16 -14.26
C ALA A 52 -10.84 20.41 -15.58
N GLU A 53 -10.29 19.20 -15.74
CA GLU A 53 -10.34 18.48 -17.03
C GLU A 53 -11.36 17.35 -17.08
N TYR A 54 -11.74 16.74 -15.95
CA TYR A 54 -12.52 15.49 -15.96
C TYR A 54 -13.91 15.62 -15.36
N ALA A 55 -14.04 16.08 -14.11
CA ALA A 55 -15.29 15.95 -13.35
C ALA A 55 -16.00 17.27 -13.03
N GLY A 56 -15.30 18.41 -13.04
CA GLY A 56 -15.88 19.70 -12.65
C GLY A 56 -16.52 19.63 -11.25
N PRO A 57 -17.77 20.13 -11.08
CA PRO A 57 -18.51 20.02 -9.82
C PRO A 57 -18.81 18.58 -9.36
N GLY A 58 -18.77 17.60 -10.28
CA GLY A 58 -19.06 16.19 -10.01
C GLY A 58 -17.92 15.43 -9.30
N LEU A 59 -16.79 16.10 -9.05
CA LEU A 59 -15.63 15.51 -8.39
C LEU A 59 -15.97 14.93 -7.01
N MET A 60 -16.83 15.60 -6.24
CA MET A 60 -17.30 15.10 -4.94
C MET A 60 -17.95 13.71 -5.06
N LEU A 61 -18.78 13.49 -6.09
CA LEU A 61 -19.44 12.20 -6.29
C LEU A 61 -18.42 11.10 -6.61
N SER A 62 -17.38 11.43 -7.37
CA SER A 62 -16.27 10.51 -7.68
C SER A 62 -15.50 10.11 -6.43
N PHE A 63 -15.23 11.05 -5.52
CA PHE A 63 -14.59 10.76 -4.23
C PHE A 63 -15.45 9.88 -3.32
N VAL A 64 -16.78 10.06 -3.32
CA VAL A 64 -17.69 9.21 -2.52
C VAL A 64 -17.63 7.77 -3.01
N ILE A 65 -17.68 7.54 -4.33
CA ILE A 65 -17.63 6.19 -4.92
C ILE A 65 -16.25 5.55 -4.70
N ALA A 66 -15.17 6.32 -4.89
CA ALA A 66 -13.81 5.87 -4.63
C ALA A 66 -13.62 5.50 -3.15
N GLY A 67 -14.10 6.35 -2.23
CA GLY A 67 -14.04 6.10 -0.79
C GLY A 67 -14.80 4.84 -0.37
N LEU A 68 -15.97 4.60 -0.95
CA LEU A 68 -16.72 3.37 -0.70
C LEU A 68 -15.95 2.13 -1.16
N THR A 69 -15.33 2.20 -2.34
CA THR A 69 -14.51 1.10 -2.87
C THR A 69 -13.30 0.82 -1.97
N VAL A 70 -12.59 1.87 -1.54
CA VAL A 70 -11.45 1.76 -0.64
C VAL A 70 -11.87 1.20 0.72
N ALA A 71 -13.06 1.52 1.23
CA ALA A 71 -13.58 0.95 2.48
C ALA A 71 -13.70 -0.57 2.41
N PHE A 72 -14.26 -1.12 1.31
CA PHE A 72 -14.34 -2.56 1.11
C PHE A 72 -12.96 -3.21 0.98
N VAL A 73 -12.04 -2.58 0.24
CA VAL A 73 -10.66 -3.07 0.09
C VAL A 73 -9.94 -3.07 1.45
N SER A 74 -10.08 -2.00 2.23
CA SER A 74 -9.46 -1.86 3.55
C SER A 74 -9.95 -2.94 4.53
N LEU A 75 -11.25 -3.29 4.49
CA LEU A 75 -11.80 -4.36 5.31
C LEU A 75 -11.12 -5.71 4.99
N ALA A 76 -11.00 -6.05 3.69
CA ALA A 76 -10.35 -7.27 3.25
C ALA A 76 -8.86 -7.31 3.63
N TYR A 77 -8.16 -6.17 3.50
CA TYR A 77 -6.77 -6.06 3.94
C TYR A 77 -6.61 -6.16 5.47
N SER A 78 -7.58 -5.66 6.25
CA SER A 78 -7.59 -5.78 7.71
C SER A 78 -7.75 -7.23 8.17
N GLU A 79 -8.57 -8.03 7.50
CA GLU A 79 -8.68 -9.47 7.77
C GLU A 79 -7.36 -10.19 7.47
N LEU A 80 -6.73 -9.87 6.34
CA LEU A 80 -5.46 -10.45 5.94
C LEU A 80 -4.30 -10.09 6.88
N ALA A 81 -4.24 -8.83 7.31
CA ALA A 81 -3.26 -8.35 8.29
C ALA A 81 -3.43 -9.03 9.66
N SER A 82 -4.66 -9.35 10.05
CA SER A 82 -4.96 -10.06 11.30
C SER A 82 -4.60 -11.55 11.23
N MET A 83 -4.75 -12.17 10.06
CA MET A 83 -4.42 -13.58 9.83
C MET A 83 -2.90 -13.83 9.72
N VAL A 84 -2.15 -12.86 9.20
CA VAL A 84 -0.73 -13.00 8.87
C VAL A 84 0.06 -11.84 9.51
N PRO A 85 0.32 -11.88 10.84
CA PRO A 85 0.91 -10.77 11.60
C PRO A 85 2.44 -10.71 11.46
N ILE A 86 2.92 -10.71 10.22
CA ILE A 86 4.32 -10.55 9.84
C ILE A 86 4.52 -9.18 9.19
N ALA A 87 5.68 -8.57 9.43
CA ALA A 87 6.05 -7.33 8.77
C ALA A 87 6.22 -7.58 7.26
N GLY A 88 5.20 -7.27 6.46
CA GLY A 88 5.17 -7.52 5.03
C GLY A 88 4.12 -6.67 4.32
N SER A 89 4.37 -6.37 3.04
CA SER A 89 3.44 -5.67 2.15
C SER A 89 2.68 -6.69 1.27
N ALA A 90 1.89 -6.23 0.29
CA ALA A 90 1.07 -7.07 -0.60
C ALA A 90 1.85 -8.25 -1.22
N TYR A 91 3.15 -8.08 -1.50
CA TYR A 91 4.06 -9.16 -1.92
C TYR A 91 4.04 -10.37 -0.98
N THR A 92 4.16 -10.16 0.33
CA THR A 92 4.22 -11.23 1.34
C THR A 92 2.90 -11.97 1.43
N TYR A 93 1.78 -11.27 1.26
CA TYR A 93 0.46 -11.88 1.22
C TYR A 93 0.26 -12.74 -0.03
N THR A 94 0.65 -12.25 -1.22
CA THR A 94 0.57 -13.04 -2.46
C THR A 94 1.52 -14.24 -2.46
N TYR A 95 2.72 -14.10 -1.86
CA TYR A 95 3.68 -15.19 -1.70
C TYR A 95 3.16 -16.31 -0.79
N THR A 96 2.33 -15.94 0.19
CA THR A 96 1.71 -16.89 1.13
C THR A 96 0.49 -17.58 0.52
N SER A 97 -0.32 -16.87 -0.29
CA SER A 97 -1.59 -17.40 -0.81
C SER A 97 -1.53 -18.07 -2.18
N ILE A 98 -0.74 -17.55 -3.14
CA ILE A 98 -0.86 -17.91 -4.56
C ILE A 98 0.45 -18.46 -5.16
N GLY A 99 1.60 -18.16 -4.55
CA GLY A 99 2.90 -18.72 -4.92
C GLY A 99 3.87 -17.70 -5.55
N GLU A 100 5.09 -18.18 -5.81
CA GLU A 100 6.27 -17.37 -6.10
C GLU A 100 6.19 -16.55 -7.40
N PHE A 101 5.59 -17.09 -8.47
CA PHE A 101 5.46 -16.38 -9.74
C PHE A 101 4.56 -15.14 -9.65
N PHE A 102 3.36 -15.29 -9.06
CA PHE A 102 2.44 -14.17 -8.90
C PHE A 102 2.96 -13.15 -7.89
N ALA A 103 3.63 -13.62 -6.83
CA ALA A 103 4.30 -12.73 -5.90
C ALA A 103 5.39 -11.91 -6.59
N TRP A 104 6.21 -12.51 -7.48
CA TRP A 104 7.21 -11.78 -8.24
C TRP A 104 6.61 -10.68 -9.12
N VAL A 105 5.51 -10.98 -9.84
CA VAL A 105 4.81 -9.98 -10.66
C VAL A 105 4.27 -8.82 -9.81
N VAL A 106 3.64 -9.12 -8.67
CA VAL A 106 3.16 -8.10 -7.72
C VAL A 106 4.32 -7.30 -7.14
N GLY A 107 5.44 -7.95 -6.82
CA GLY A 107 6.65 -7.30 -6.33
C GLY A 107 7.22 -6.31 -7.34
N CYS A 108 7.34 -6.69 -8.61
CA CYS A 108 7.75 -5.78 -9.68
C CYS A 108 6.77 -4.61 -9.85
N GLY A 109 5.46 -4.88 -9.75
CA GLY A 109 4.43 -3.83 -9.79
C GLY A 109 4.57 -2.82 -8.65
N LEU A 110 4.78 -3.28 -7.42
CA LEU A 110 4.99 -2.42 -6.25
C LEU A 110 6.25 -1.55 -6.39
N VAL A 111 7.35 -2.11 -6.88
CA VAL A 111 8.59 -1.34 -7.09
C VAL A 111 8.35 -0.22 -8.11
N LEU A 112 7.65 -0.51 -9.20
CA LEU A 112 7.30 0.50 -10.20
C LEU A 112 6.34 1.55 -9.64
N GLU A 113 5.32 1.14 -8.88
CA GLU A 113 4.38 2.05 -8.23
C GLU A 113 5.08 3.04 -7.30
N TYR A 114 5.94 2.56 -6.41
CA TYR A 114 6.70 3.43 -5.51
C TYR A 114 7.68 4.34 -6.26
N THR A 115 8.29 3.85 -7.35
CA THR A 115 9.22 4.65 -8.17
C THR A 115 8.49 5.77 -8.92
N VAL A 116 7.33 5.46 -9.52
CA VAL A 116 6.49 6.44 -10.21
C VAL A 116 5.88 7.44 -9.21
N GLY A 117 5.47 6.98 -8.03
CA GLY A 117 4.99 7.85 -6.96
C GLY A 117 6.06 8.84 -6.49
N ALA A 118 7.29 8.35 -6.26
CA ALA A 118 8.42 9.18 -5.88
C ALA A 118 8.81 10.20 -6.96
N SER A 119 8.82 9.79 -8.23
CA SER A 119 9.15 10.69 -9.35
C SER A 119 8.08 11.76 -9.57
N ALA A 120 6.79 11.41 -9.44
CA ALA A 120 5.70 12.37 -9.51
C ALA A 120 5.81 13.43 -8.39
N GLY A 121 6.13 13.00 -7.16
CA GLY A 121 6.39 13.92 -6.05
C GLY A 121 7.57 14.86 -6.30
N LEU A 122 8.66 14.34 -6.86
CA LEU A 122 9.85 15.13 -7.19
C LEU A 122 9.59 16.16 -8.30
N ASN A 123 8.82 15.80 -9.33
CA ASN A 123 8.48 16.71 -10.43
C ASN A 123 7.66 17.92 -9.97
N ILE A 124 6.73 17.70 -9.02
CA ILE A 124 5.94 18.78 -8.43
C ILE A 124 6.84 19.72 -7.60
N ALA A 125 7.78 19.17 -6.83
CA ALA A 125 8.74 19.97 -6.06
C ALA A 125 9.64 20.83 -6.96
N ASN A 126 10.06 20.30 -8.11
CA ASN A 126 10.86 21.03 -9.10
C ASN A 126 10.06 22.12 -9.82
N SER A 127 8.74 21.98 -9.96
CA SER A 127 7.88 23.01 -10.56
C SER A 127 7.57 24.19 -9.61
N LEU A 128 7.92 24.08 -8.32
CA LEU A 128 7.68 25.09 -7.28
C LEU A 128 8.94 25.88 -6.90
N MET A 129 10.13 25.48 -7.38
CA MET A 129 11.40 26.22 -7.23
C MET A 129 11.69 27.07 -8.46
#